data_AF-A0A3D5A2B7-F1
#
_entry.id   AF-A0A3D5A2B7-F1
#
_cell.length_a   1.000
_cell.length_b   1.000
_cell.length_c   1.000
_cell.angle_alpha   90.00
_cell.angle_beta   90.00
_cell.angle_gamma   90.00
#
_symmetry.space_group_name_H-M   'P 1'
#
loop_
_entity.id
_entity.type
_entity.pdbx_description
1 polymer ?
#
loop_
_entity_poly.entity_id
_entity_poly.type
_entity_poly.pdbx_seq_one_letter_code
_entity_poly.pdbx_strand_id
1 'polypeptide(L)'
;MLSERNNEPSDAQRMYLINSTEVRQRIENSPHLSSIFDAAGGDRGRLMADTYVLLLSRRPTALEQSAAEEYLQTRASQGRGAFNDLAWALVNSKEFLCRH
;
A
#
# COMPACT_ATOMS: atom_id res chain seq x y z
N MET A 1 -17.93 -19.35 -27.73
CA MET A 1 -17.36 -18.03 -27.40
C MET A 1 -17.54 -17.77 -25.91
N LEU A 2 -16.55 -18.12 -25.10
CA LEU A 2 -16.44 -17.69 -23.71
C LEU A 2 -15.04 -17.08 -23.60
N SER A 3 -14.96 -15.76 -23.75
CA SER A 3 -13.73 -15.03 -23.46
C SER A 3 -13.64 -14.92 -21.95
N GLU A 4 -12.97 -15.89 -21.33
CA GLU A 4 -12.55 -15.78 -19.94
C GLU A 4 -11.62 -14.57 -19.86
N ARG A 5 -12.08 -13.53 -19.15
CA ARG A 5 -11.27 -12.37 -18.80
C ARG A 5 -10.24 -12.86 -17.80
N ASN A 6 -9.08 -13.27 -18.29
CA ASN A 6 -7.94 -13.58 -17.47
C ASN A 6 -7.47 -12.27 -16.82
N ASN A 7 -7.85 -12.09 -15.55
CA ASN A 7 -7.54 -10.91 -14.73
C ASN A 7 -6.26 -11.13 -13.92
N GLU A 8 -5.47 -12.18 -14.21
CA GLU A 8 -4.20 -12.41 -13.54
C GLU A 8 -3.10 -11.55 -14.18
N PRO A 9 -2.48 -10.62 -13.43
CA PRO A 9 -1.32 -9.90 -13.93
C PRO A 9 -0.20 -10.91 -14.20
N SER A 10 0.40 -10.81 -15.38
CA SER A 10 1.46 -11.73 -15.79
C SER A 10 2.67 -11.58 -14.88
N ASP A 11 3.46 -12.65 -14.72
CA ASP A 11 4.64 -12.62 -13.84
C ASP A 11 5.66 -11.54 -14.25
N ALA A 12 5.71 -11.18 -15.54
CA ALA A 12 6.50 -10.04 -16.03
C ALA A 12 5.96 -8.68 -15.53
N GLN A 13 4.64 -8.51 -15.43
CA GLN A 13 4.01 -7.30 -14.86
C GLN A 13 4.25 -7.22 -13.34
N ARG A 14 4.18 -8.36 -12.64
CA ARG A 14 4.55 -8.46 -11.22
C ARG A 14 6.02 -8.11 -11.01
N MET A 15 6.92 -8.58 -11.89
CA MET A 15 8.34 -8.29 -11.81
C MET A 15 8.68 -6.84 -12.12
N TYR A 16 7.92 -6.18 -13.02
CA TYR A 16 8.03 -4.75 -13.27
C TYR A 16 7.63 -3.95 -12.02
N LEU A 17 6.50 -4.27 -11.39
CA LEU A 17 6.01 -3.64 -10.15
C LEU A 17 6.98 -3.78 -8.98
N ILE A 18 7.60 -4.97 -8.82
CA ILE A 18 8.62 -5.26 -7.80
C ILE A 18 9.91 -4.42 -8.03
N ASN A 19 10.18 -3.95 -9.25
CA ASN A 19 11.36 -3.14 -9.61
C ASN A 19 11.03 -1.70 -10.03
N SER A 20 9.80 -1.22 -9.84
CA SER A 20 9.37 0.06 -10.41
C SER A 20 9.73 1.24 -9.50
N THR A 21 10.88 1.86 -9.76
CA THR A 21 11.23 3.20 -9.24
C THR A 21 10.08 4.20 -9.47
N GLU A 22 9.36 4.08 -10.58
CA GLU A 22 8.21 4.94 -10.91
C GLU A 22 7.01 4.74 -9.97
N VAL A 23 6.70 3.50 -9.56
CA VAL A 23 5.63 3.26 -8.57
C VAL A 23 6.02 3.87 -7.24
N ARG A 24 7.28 3.71 -6.84
CA ARG A 24 7.80 4.31 -5.61
C ARG A 24 7.75 5.85 -5.67
N GLN A 25 8.17 6.45 -6.77
CA GLN A 25 8.08 7.89 -6.99
C GLN A 25 6.63 8.40 -6.99
N ARG A 26 5.69 7.66 -7.59
CA ARG A 26 4.26 8.02 -7.56
C ARG A 26 3.69 7.98 -6.15
N ILE A 27 4.11 7.02 -5.34
CA ILE A 27 3.73 6.92 -3.92
C ILE A 27 4.33 8.10 -3.13
N GLU A 28 5.63 8.34 -3.26
CA GLU A 28 6.33 9.40 -2.56
C GLU A 28 5.78 10.81 -2.90
N ASN A 29 5.41 11.02 -4.17
CA ASN A 29 4.89 12.28 -4.68
C ASN A 29 3.36 12.37 -4.66
N SER A 30 2.64 11.37 -4.13
CA SER A 30 1.18 11.38 -4.13
C SER A 30 0.63 12.42 -3.15
N PRO A 31 -0.17 13.42 -3.62
CA PRO A 31 -0.76 14.42 -2.75
C PRO A 31 -1.81 13.81 -1.81
N HIS A 32 -2.50 12.76 -2.24
CA HIS A 32 -3.48 12.04 -1.41
C HIS A 32 -2.82 11.25 -0.28
N LEU A 33 -1.65 10.64 -0.53
CA LEU A 33 -0.92 9.95 0.52
C LEU A 33 -0.26 10.94 1.48
N SER A 34 0.21 12.09 0.98
CA SER A 34 0.69 13.17 1.85
C SER A 34 -0.42 13.69 2.75
N SER A 35 -1.60 13.98 2.21
CA SER A 35 -2.71 14.51 3.01
C SER A 35 -3.17 13.54 4.10
N ILE A 36 -3.18 12.24 3.82
CA ILE A 36 -3.46 11.20 4.83
C ILE A 36 -2.38 11.20 5.93
N PHE A 37 -1.10 11.27 5.55
CA PHE A 37 0.00 11.35 6.51
C PHE A 37 -0.11 12.57 7.42
N ASP A 38 -0.37 13.73 6.85
CA ASP A 38 -0.49 14.98 7.58
C ASP A 38 -1.75 14.99 8.47
N ALA A 39 -2.88 14.49 7.96
CA ALA A 39 -4.14 14.41 8.70
C ALA A 39 -4.12 13.40 9.86
N ALA A 40 -3.28 12.36 9.77
CA ALA A 40 -3.11 11.41 10.85
C ALA A 40 -2.39 12.01 12.06
N GLY A 41 -1.55 13.05 11.87
CA GLY A 41 -0.94 13.79 12.97
C GLY A 41 -0.11 12.93 13.94
N GLY A 42 0.44 11.80 13.46
CA GLY A 42 1.18 10.84 14.29
C GLY A 42 0.35 9.67 14.83
N ASP A 43 -0.97 9.64 14.64
CA ASP A 43 -1.81 8.47 14.93
C ASP A 43 -1.59 7.39 13.87
N ARG A 44 -0.83 6.36 14.24
CA ARG A 44 -0.42 5.27 13.36
C ARG A 44 -1.61 4.37 12.99
N GLY A 45 -2.55 4.17 13.90
CA GLY A 45 -3.72 3.34 13.66
C GLY A 45 -4.64 3.99 12.62
N ARG A 46 -4.87 5.30 12.78
CA ARG A 46 -5.61 6.09 11.78
C ARG A 46 -4.90 6.13 10.44
N LEU A 47 -3.59 6.38 10.44
CA LEU A 47 -2.77 6.42 9.23
C LEU A 47 -2.90 5.12 8.41
N MET A 48 -2.83 3.97 9.08
CA MET A 48 -3.05 2.68 8.43
C MET A 48 -4.47 2.55 7.89
N ALA A 49 -5.48 2.79 8.73
CA ALA A 49 -6.87 2.61 8.36
C ALA A 49 -7.23 3.43 7.10
N ASP A 50 -6.81 4.70 7.05
CA ASP A 50 -7.08 5.60 5.93
C ASP A 50 -6.34 5.15 4.65
N THR A 51 -5.13 4.58 4.79
CA THR A 51 -4.34 4.08 3.65
C THR A 51 -4.92 2.81 3.05
N TYR A 52 -5.36 1.86 3.89
CA TYR A 52 -6.05 0.65 3.42
C TYR A 52 -7.34 1.02 2.68
N VAL A 53 -8.05 2.04 3.14
CA VAL A 53 -9.26 2.52 2.48
C VAL A 53 -8.93 3.17 1.15
N LEU A 54 -7.89 3.99 1.10
CA LEU A 54 -7.49 4.64 -0.15
C LEU A 54 -7.04 3.61 -1.21
N LEU A 55 -6.25 2.61 -0.82
CA LEU A 55 -5.62 1.67 -1.75
C LEU A 55 -6.46 0.43 -2.03
N LEU A 56 -7.12 -0.12 -1.02
CA LEU A 56 -7.87 -1.38 -1.11
C LEU A 56 -9.38 -1.19 -0.98
N SER A 57 -9.87 0.04 -0.80
CA SER A 57 -11.30 0.34 -0.61
C SER A 57 -11.96 -0.43 0.55
N ARG A 58 -11.16 -0.84 1.55
CA ARG A 58 -11.63 -1.56 2.75
C ARG A 58 -10.79 -1.21 3.97
N ARG A 59 -11.28 -1.54 5.17
CA ARG A 59 -10.49 -1.46 6.40
C ARG A 59 -9.54 -2.67 6.53
N PRO A 60 -8.40 -2.52 7.23
CA PRO A 60 -7.51 -3.64 7.53
C PRO A 60 -8.21 -4.64 8.45
N THR A 61 -7.85 -5.91 8.32
CA THR A 61 -8.20 -6.94 9.31
C THR A 61 -7.31 -6.83 10.55
N ALA A 62 -7.70 -7.47 11.66
CA ALA A 62 -6.91 -7.44 12.90
C ALA A 62 -5.49 -8.01 12.73
N LEU A 63 -5.32 -9.03 11.88
CA LEU A 63 -4.02 -9.62 11.55
C LEU A 63 -3.15 -8.64 10.76
N GLU A 64 -3.72 -8.01 9.73
CA GLU A 64 -3.02 -7.01 8.91
C GLU A 64 -2.65 -5.77 9.72
N GLN A 65 -3.52 -5.35 10.63
CA GLN A 65 -3.25 -4.23 11.52
C GLN A 65 -2.08 -4.55 12.45
N SER A 66 -2.06 -5.74 13.06
CA SER A 66 -0.96 -6.16 13.94
C SER A 66 0.37 -6.23 13.18
N ALA A 67 0.37 -6.82 11.98
CA ALA A 67 1.57 -6.92 11.14
C ALA A 67 2.07 -5.54 10.67
N ALA A 68 1.16 -4.62 10.32
CA ALA A 68 1.52 -3.26 9.92
C ALA A 68 2.05 -2.44 11.11
N GLU A 69 1.50 -2.62 12.31
CA GLU A 69 2.00 -2.01 13.54
C GLU A 69 3.41 -2.47 13.87
N GLU A 70 3.67 -3.78 13.84
CA GLU A 70 5.00 -4.35 14.05
C GLU A 70 6.00 -3.83 13.00
N TYR A 71 5.61 -3.80 11.73
CA TYR A 71 6.44 -3.28 10.65
C TYR A 71 6.80 -1.80 10.85
N LEU A 72 5.80 -0.96 11.15
CA LEU A 72 6.05 0.46 11.39
C LEU A 72 6.88 0.65 12.66
N GLN A 73 6.66 -0.11 13.73
CA GLN A 73 7.45 -0.01 14.98
C GLN A 73 8.92 -0.25 14.72
N THR A 74 9.24 -1.30 13.95
CA THR A 74 10.62 -1.64 13.54
C THR A 74 11.27 -0.52 12.72
N ARG A 75 10.47 0.26 11.98
CA ARG A 75 10.92 1.40 11.16
C ARG A 75 10.50 2.76 11.72
N ALA A 76 10.19 2.88 13.01
CA ALA A 76 9.62 4.11 13.58
C ALA A 76 10.51 5.35 13.39
N SER A 77 11.83 5.14 13.31
CA SER A 77 12.84 6.17 13.04
C SER A 77 12.81 6.73 11.61
N GLN A 78 12.08 6.11 10.68
CA GLN A 78 12.00 6.51 9.27
C GLN A 78 10.82 7.44 8.97
N GLY A 79 9.92 7.70 9.94
CA GLY A 79 8.79 8.63 9.79
C GLY A 79 7.97 8.37 8.52
N ARG A 80 7.95 9.33 7.60
CA ARG A 80 7.24 9.25 6.31
C ARG A 80 7.78 8.14 5.39
N GLY A 81 9.03 7.72 5.54
CA GLY A 81 9.62 6.61 4.81
C GLY A 81 8.94 5.27 5.13
N ALA A 82 8.68 4.99 6.40
CA ALA A 82 7.98 3.76 6.81
C ALA A 82 6.54 3.71 6.29
N PHE A 83 5.90 4.88 6.18
CA PHE A 83 4.56 5.02 5.59
C PHE A 83 4.57 4.76 4.08
N ASN A 84 5.52 5.33 3.34
CA ASN A 84 5.64 5.11 1.91
C ASN A 84 5.96 3.64 1.60
N ASP A 85 6.78 2.99 2.43
CA ASP A 85 7.07 1.57 2.30
C ASP A 85 5.81 0.70 2.57
N LEU A 86 4.96 1.07 3.54
CA LEU A 86 3.67 0.41 3.77
C LEU A 86 2.75 0.55 2.55
N ALA A 87 2.59 1.76 2.01
CA ALA A 87 1.81 2.00 0.81
C ALA A 87 2.35 1.19 -0.39
N TRP A 88 3.68 1.10 -0.52
CA TRP A 88 4.31 0.29 -1.55
C TRP A 88 4.03 -1.20 -1.38
N ALA A 89 4.10 -1.74 -0.15
CA ALA A 89 3.76 -3.13 0.13
C ALA A 89 2.29 -3.44 -0.20
N LEU A 90 1.37 -2.51 0.07
CA LEU A 90 -0.06 -2.67 -0.25
C LEU A 90 -0.33 -2.64 -1.75
N VAL A 91 0.29 -1.74 -2.50
CA VAL A 91 0.18 -1.69 -3.97
C VAL A 91 0.75 -2.95 -4.63
N ASN A 92 1.80 -3.53 -4.05
CA ASN A 92 2.39 -4.79 -4.51
C ASN A 92 1.69 -6.04 -3.96
N SER A 93 0.66 -5.89 -3.13
CA SER A 93 -0.07 -7.03 -2.59
C SER A 93 -0.87 -7.73 -3.68
N LYS A 94 -1.01 -9.05 -3.58
CA LYS A 94 -1.87 -9.83 -4.48
C LYS A 94 -3.30 -9.30 -4.54
N GLU A 95 -3.80 -8.76 -3.43
CA GLU A 95 -5.13 -8.22 -3.37
C GLU A 95 -5.31 -6.98 -4.24
N PHE A 96 -4.38 -6.02 -4.18
CA PHE A 96 -4.43 -4.84 -5.04
C PHE A 96 -4.41 -5.27 -6.51
N LEU A 97 -3.48 -6.17 -6.86
CA LEU A 97 -3.25 -6.65 -8.22
C LEU A 97 -4.37 -7.52 -8.81
N CYS A 98 -5.14 -8.22 -7.97
CA CYS A 98 -6.26 -9.04 -8.45
C CYS A 98 -7.59 -8.26 -8.49
N ARG A 99 -7.71 -7.14 -7.76
CA ARG A 99 -8.93 -6.31 -7.68
C ARG A 99 -8.88 -5.05 -8.54
N HIS A 100 -7.71 -4.60 -8.98
CA HIS A 100 -7.51 -3.38 -9.76
C HIS A 100 -6.58 -3.64 -10.94
#